data_AF-A0A6C0ICW3-F1
#
_entry.id   AF-A0A6C0ICW3-F1
#
_cell.length_a   1.000
_cell.length_b   1.000
_cell.length_c   1.000
_cell.angle_alpha   90.00
_cell.angle_beta   90.00
_cell.angle_gamma   90.00
#
_symmetry.space_group_name_H-M   'P 1'
#
loop_
_entity.id
_entity.type
_entity.pdbx_description
1 polymer ?
#
loop_
_entity_poly.entity_id
_entity_poly.type
_entity_poly.pdbx_seq_one_letter_code
_entity_poly.pdbx_strand_id
1 'polypeptide(L)'
;MSCLFQSLSAFIEDTDASKLRHIIADYLEKNPILYDNEKIGDIVSWEHGNPTLEQYVARMRMPSTWGGAIEIKAFCDMFQIGVHVLVLRDHKTIEFQPSNMTAKDHFTITWNGAHYEPQR
;
A
#
# COMPACT_ATOMS: atom_id res chain seq x y z
N MET A 1 13.04 -2.07 7.91
CA MET A 1 12.25 -3.10 7.21
C MET A 1 11.21 -2.36 6.37
N SER A 2 11.45 -2.17 5.07
CA SER A 2 10.59 -1.38 4.18
C SER A 2 10.41 -2.07 2.81
N CYS A 3 10.42 -3.40 2.78
CA CYS A 3 10.44 -4.20 1.55
C CYS A 3 9.26 -3.90 0.61
N LEU A 4 8.07 -3.63 1.17
CA LEU A 4 6.92 -3.19 0.38
C LEU A 4 7.22 -1.89 -0.39
N PHE A 5 7.59 -0.83 0.34
CA PHE A 5 7.85 0.47 -0.27
C PHE A 5 9.03 0.42 -1.24
N GLN A 6 10.02 -0.42 -0.98
CA GLN A 6 11.14 -0.63 -1.89
C GLN A 6 10.73 -1.38 -3.18
N SER A 7 9.77 -2.31 -3.07
CA SER A 7 9.19 -2.99 -4.23
C SER A 7 8.34 -2.03 -5.04
N LEU A 8 7.47 -1.24 -4.40
CA LEU A 8 6.61 -0.27 -5.07
C LEU A 8 7.39 0.88 -5.70
N SER A 9 8.41 1.40 -5.02
CA SER A 9 9.22 2.51 -5.55
C SER A 9 10.04 2.11 -6.77
N ALA A 10 10.28 0.82 -7.01
CA ALA A 10 10.97 0.33 -8.20
C ALA A 10 10.21 0.63 -9.50
N PHE A 11 8.92 0.95 -9.40
CA PHE A 11 8.06 1.25 -10.55
C PHE A 11 7.71 2.74 -10.70
N ILE A 12 8.20 3.60 -9.81
CA ILE A 12 7.95 5.04 -9.83
C ILE A 12 9.27 5.76 -10.05
N GLU A 13 9.33 6.62 -11.06
CA GLU A 13 10.51 7.45 -11.33
C GLU A 13 10.77 8.44 -10.19
N ASP A 14 12.04 8.76 -9.96
CA ASP A 14 12.51 9.76 -8.97
C ASP A 14 11.98 9.59 -7.53
N THR A 15 11.69 8.35 -7.14
CA THR A 15 11.15 8.03 -5.82
C THR A 15 11.90 6.85 -5.19
N ASP A 16 12.35 7.01 -3.95
CA ASP A 16 12.86 5.93 -3.13
C ASP A 16 11.82 5.44 -2.11
N ALA A 17 12.11 4.32 -1.43
CA ALA A 17 11.21 3.70 -0.46
C ALA A 17 10.84 4.61 0.72
N SER A 18 11.76 5.47 1.17
CA SER A 18 11.50 6.40 2.28
C SER A 18 10.57 7.51 1.83
N LYS A 19 10.87 8.12 0.67
CA LYS A 19 10.04 9.15 0.07
C LYS A 19 8.63 8.63 -0.24
N LEU A 20 8.52 7.44 -0.84
CA LEU A 20 7.23 6.82 -1.13
C LEU A 20 6.40 6.57 0.14
N ARG A 21 7.03 6.08 1.21
CA ARG A 21 6.36 5.88 2.50
C ARG A 21 5.75 7.18 3.03
N HIS A 22 6.48 8.29 2.98
CA HIS A 22 5.97 9.58 3.44
C HIS A 22 4.85 10.10 2.54
N ILE A 23 5.00 9.97 1.22
CA ILE A 23 3.97 10.33 0.24
C ILE A 23 2.65 9.57 0.51
N ILE A 24 2.73 8.26 0.73
CA ILE A 24 1.56 7.44 1.06
C ILE A 24 0.97 7.85 2.41
N ALA A 25 1.80 8.07 3.43
CA ALA A 25 1.33 8.52 4.74
C ALA A 25 0.61 9.89 4.68
N ASP A 26 1.14 10.85 3.92
CA ASP A 26 0.52 12.17 3.69
C ASP A 26 -0.83 12.05 2.98
N TYR A 27 -0.97 11.07 2.09
CA TYR A 27 -2.23 10.79 1.42
C TYR A 27 -3.25 10.16 2.37
N LEU A 28 -2.84 9.18 3.18
CA LEU A 28 -3.69 8.53 4.18
C LEU A 28 -4.19 9.51 5.25
N GLU A 29 -3.36 10.48 5.64
CA GLU A 29 -3.70 11.52 6.62
C GLU A 29 -4.90 12.38 6.18
N LYS A 30 -5.14 12.52 4.87
CA LYS A 30 -6.31 13.22 4.32
C LYS A 30 -7.61 12.43 4.48
N ASN A 31 -7.52 11.23 5.06
CA ASN A 31 -8.62 10.31 5.29
C ASN A 31 -9.41 9.97 4.01
N PRO A 32 -8.75 9.53 2.92
CA PRO A 32 -9.40 9.19 1.67
C PRO A 32 -10.35 8.00 1.83
N ILE A 33 -11.28 7.89 0.89
CA ILE A 33 -12.11 6.70 0.72
C ILE A 33 -11.33 5.70 -0.13
N LEU A 34 -11.09 4.51 0.39
CA LEU A 34 -10.27 3.47 -0.29
C LEU A 34 -11.05 2.22 -0.65
N TYR A 35 -11.96 1.75 0.21
CA TYR A 35 -12.67 0.48 0.02
C TYR A 35 -14.16 0.67 0.28
N ASP A 36 -15.02 0.19 -0.62
CA ASP A 36 -16.49 0.13 -0.43
C ASP A 36 -17.16 1.41 0.09
N ASN A 37 -16.66 2.58 -0.33
CA ASN A 37 -17.07 3.91 0.15
C ASN A 37 -16.75 4.23 1.62
N GLU A 38 -15.91 3.42 2.26
CA GLU A 38 -15.42 3.63 3.62
C GLU A 38 -14.15 4.48 3.64
N LYS A 39 -14.09 5.39 4.62
CA LYS A 39 -12.89 6.19 4.86
C LYS A 39 -11.82 5.34 5.52
N ILE A 40 -10.56 5.61 5.20
CA ILE A 40 -9.46 4.82 5.74
C ILE A 40 -9.35 4.88 7.27
N GLY A 41 -9.77 5.99 7.89
CA GLY A 41 -9.82 6.10 9.35
C GLY A 41 -10.75 5.08 10.00
N ASP A 42 -11.87 4.75 9.35
CA ASP A 42 -12.83 3.76 9.85
C ASP A 42 -12.25 2.34 9.69
N ILE A 43 -11.62 2.05 8.55
CA ILE A 43 -10.96 0.76 8.28
C ILE A 43 -9.79 0.53 9.25
N VAL A 44 -8.94 1.54 9.45
CA VAL A 44 -7.81 1.49 10.40
C VAL A 44 -8.28 1.23 11.82
N SER A 45 -9.47 1.69 12.20
CA SER A 45 -10.03 1.44 13.52
C SER A 45 -10.39 -0.04 13.76
N TRP A 46 -10.49 -0.85 12.71
CA TRP A 46 -10.74 -2.29 12.78
C TRP A 46 -9.45 -3.12 12.97
N GLU A 47 -8.28 -2.51 12.80
CA GLU A 47 -7.00 -3.15 13.04
C GLU A 47 -6.79 -3.47 14.52
N HIS A 48 -5.96 -4.47 14.81
CA HIS A 48 -5.69 -4.86 16.20
C HIS A 48 -5.11 -3.70 17.03
N GLY A 49 -5.80 -3.38 18.12
CA GLY A 49 -5.47 -2.25 19.00
C GLY A 49 -6.24 -0.96 18.68
N ASN A 50 -7.15 -1.00 17.70
CA ASN A 50 -8.07 0.07 17.31
C ASN A 50 -7.40 1.46 17.25
N PRO A 51 -6.30 1.61 16.49
CA PRO A 51 -5.58 2.87 16.43
C PRO A 51 -6.45 3.97 15.82
N THR A 52 -6.22 5.22 16.24
CA THR A 52 -6.73 6.37 15.48
C THR A 52 -5.98 6.48 14.15
N LEU A 53 -6.59 7.14 13.16
CA LEU A 53 -5.92 7.41 11.88
C LEU A 53 -4.57 8.13 12.08
N GLU A 54 -4.54 9.12 12.98
CA GLU A 54 -3.30 9.86 13.30
C GLU A 54 -2.20 8.94 13.85
N GLN A 55 -2.55 8.05 14.79
CA GLN A 55 -1.60 7.08 15.34
C GLN A 55 -1.10 6.11 14.27
N TYR A 56 -1.99 5.66 13.38
CA TYR A 56 -1.62 4.80 12.26
C TYR A 56 -0.65 5.49 11.32
N VAL A 57 -0.97 6.72 10.87
CA VAL A 57 -0.11 7.52 9.99
C VAL A 57 1.25 7.79 10.63
N ALA A 58 1.27 8.21 11.90
CA ALA A 58 2.51 8.47 12.62
C ALA A 58 3.40 7.22 12.69
N ARG A 59 2.81 6.05 12.97
CA ARG A 59 3.52 4.77 12.92
C ARG A 59 3.97 4.42 11.50
N MET A 60 3.13 4.64 10.50
CA MET A 60 3.42 4.27 9.11
C MET A 60 4.60 5.08 8.54
N ARG A 61 4.85 6.29 9.04
CA ARG A 61 6.05 7.09 8.71
C ARG A 61 7.35 6.45 9.24
N MET A 62 7.29 5.61 10.27
CA MET A 62 8.49 4.99 10.83
C MET A 62 9.07 3.88 9.92
N PRO A 63 10.39 3.84 9.69
CA PRO A 63 11.04 2.86 8.80
C PRO A 63 11.02 1.40 9.32
N SER A 64 10.64 1.21 10.58
CA SER A 64 10.45 -0.11 11.20
C SER A 64 9.04 -0.67 10.99
N THR A 65 8.07 0.16 10.59
CA THR A 65 6.67 -0.26 10.41
C THR A 65 6.50 -0.94 9.06
N TRP A 66 5.88 -2.11 9.08
CA TRP A 66 5.53 -2.84 7.87
C TRP A 66 4.30 -2.20 7.24
N GLY A 67 4.34 -1.99 5.92
CA GLY A 67 3.14 -1.67 5.17
C GLY A 67 2.49 -2.96 4.64
N GLY A 68 1.25 -2.85 4.19
CA GLY A 68 0.47 -3.96 3.65
C GLY A 68 -0.61 -3.51 2.66
N ALA A 69 -1.78 -4.14 2.73
CA ALA A 69 -2.87 -3.93 1.80
C ALA A 69 -3.37 -2.47 1.75
N ILE A 70 -3.40 -1.77 2.88
CA ILE A 70 -3.81 -0.35 2.95
C ILE A 70 -2.87 0.52 2.11
N GLU A 71 -1.55 0.36 2.29
CA GLU A 71 -0.55 1.13 1.56
C GLU A 71 -0.53 0.79 0.07
N ILE A 72 -0.73 -0.48 -0.30
CA ILE A 72 -0.83 -0.89 -1.70
C ILE A 72 -2.04 -0.25 -2.37
N LYS A 73 -3.19 -0.23 -1.70
CA LYS A 73 -4.39 0.41 -2.24
C LYS A 73 -4.24 1.91 -2.36
N ALA A 74 -3.66 2.56 -1.35
CA ALA A 74 -3.33 3.97 -1.41
C ALA A 74 -2.39 4.28 -2.59
N PHE A 75 -1.36 3.47 -2.79
CA PHE A 75 -0.49 3.57 -3.96
C PHE A 75 -1.28 3.48 -5.27
N CYS A 76 -2.18 2.50 -5.40
CA CYS A 76 -3.01 2.36 -6.61
C CYS A 76 -3.85 3.61 -6.87
N ASP A 77 -4.48 4.17 -5.84
CA ASP A 77 -5.31 5.37 -5.95
C ASP A 77 -4.49 6.63 -6.26
N MET A 78 -3.28 6.75 -5.73
CA MET A 78 -2.46 7.93 -5.96
C MET A 78 -1.88 7.97 -7.37
N PHE A 79 -1.41 6.82 -7.87
CA PHE A 79 -0.70 6.74 -9.14
C PHE A 79 -1.61 6.29 -10.30
N GLN A 80 -2.87 5.91 -10.03
CA GLN A 80 -3.81 5.36 -11.02
C GLN A 80 -3.27 4.10 -11.72
N ILE A 81 -2.53 3.28 -10.98
CA ILE A 81 -1.87 2.06 -11.43
C ILE A 81 -2.40 0.88 -10.61
N GLY A 82 -2.57 -0.28 -11.24
CA GLY A 82 -2.97 -1.49 -10.53
C GLY A 82 -1.76 -2.25 -10.00
N VAL A 83 -1.94 -2.99 -8.91
CA VAL A 83 -0.89 -3.82 -8.33
C VAL A 83 -1.39 -5.25 -8.16
N HIS A 84 -0.65 -6.20 -8.73
CA HIS A 84 -0.85 -7.62 -8.51
C HIS A 84 0.13 -8.11 -7.45
N VAL A 85 -0.39 -8.71 -6.39
CA VAL A 85 0.42 -9.34 -5.35
C VAL A 85 0.34 -10.85 -5.54
N LEU A 86 1.42 -11.45 -6.05
CA LEU A 86 1.55 -12.90 -6.18
C LEU A 86 1.98 -13.50 -4.84
N VAL A 87 1.05 -14.16 -4.16
CA VAL A 87 1.31 -14.89 -2.92
C VAL A 87 1.99 -16.21 -3.26
N LEU A 88 3.30 -16.29 -3.03
CA LEU A 88 4.13 -17.42 -3.49
C LEU A 88 3.78 -18.75 -2.82
N ARG A 89 3.27 -18.71 -1.59
CA ARG A 89 2.88 -19.92 -0.84
C ARG A 89 1.66 -20.62 -1.45
N ASP A 90 0.72 -19.82 -1.93
CA ASP A 90 -0.59 -20.31 -2.38
C ASP A 90 -0.73 -20.26 -3.91
N HIS A 91 0.26 -19.69 -4.61
CA HIS A 91 0.21 -19.36 -6.04
C HIS A 91 -1.04 -18.58 -6.44
N LYS A 92 -1.54 -17.74 -5.53
CA LYS A 92 -2.71 -16.87 -5.75
C LYS A 92 -2.26 -15.44 -5.99
N THR A 93 -2.95 -14.77 -6.90
CA THR A 93 -2.76 -13.34 -7.13
C THR A 93 -3.88 -12.57 -6.44
N ILE A 94 -3.51 -11.58 -5.64
CA ILE A 94 -4.43 -10.58 -5.10
C ILE A 94 -4.30 -9.33 -5.95
N GLU A 95 -5.40 -8.84 -6.48
CA GLU A 95 -5.42 -7.67 -7.35
C GLU A 95 -5.88 -6.44 -6.58
N PHE A 96 -5.10 -5.36 -6.67
CA PHE A 96 -5.44 -4.05 -6.17
C PHE A 96 -5.64 -3.11 -7.37
N GLN A 97 -6.78 -2.40 -7.38
CA GLN A 97 -7.13 -1.45 -8.43
C GLN A 97 -7.39 -0.07 -7.83
N PRO A 98 -7.21 1.02 -8.60
CA PRO A 98 -7.65 2.35 -8.21
C PRO A 98 -9.16 2.39 -7.93
N SER A 99 -9.59 3.19 -6.94
CA SER A 99 -11.03 3.24 -6.54
C SER A 99 -11.95 3.79 -7.62
N ASN A 100 -11.46 4.72 -8.43
CA ASN A 100 -12.29 5.48 -9.38
C ASN A 100 -12.21 4.98 -10.82
N MET A 101 -11.39 3.97 -11.09
CA MET A 101 -11.24 3.40 -12.43
C MET A 101 -10.53 2.05 -12.43
N THR A 102 -10.71 1.30 -13.51
CA THR A 102 -9.85 0.16 -13.82
C THR A 102 -8.50 0.67 -14.32
N ALA A 103 -7.41 0.24 -13.68
CA ALA A 103 -6.07 0.59 -14.16
C ALA A 103 -5.82 -0.05 -15.54
N LYS A 104 -5.12 0.69 -16.40
CA LYS A 104 -4.67 0.18 -17.71
C LYS A 104 -3.35 -0.59 -17.61
N ASP A 105 -2.52 -0.18 -16.65
CA ASP A 105 -1.22 -0.78 -16.39
C ASP A 105 -1.21 -1.40 -14.99
N HIS A 106 -0.54 -2.55 -14.88
CA HIS A 106 -0.39 -3.30 -13.64
C HIS A 106 1.07 -3.62 -13.38
N PHE A 107 1.51 -3.40 -12.14
CA PHE A 107 2.79 -3.90 -11.67
C PHE A 107 2.59 -5.14 -10.81
N THR A 108 3.54 -6.07 -10.88
CA THR A 108 3.48 -7.28 -10.08
C THR A 108 4.55 -7.25 -9.00
N ILE A 109 4.15 -7.53 -7.77
CA ILE A 109 5.05 -7.79 -6.65
C ILE A 109 4.77 -9.19 -6.10
N THR A 110 5.79 -9.87 -5.61
CA THR A 110 5.63 -11.18 -4.96
C THR A 110 5.57 -11.01 -3.45
N TRP A 111 4.88 -11.93 -2.76
CA TRP A 111 4.81 -12.00 -1.30
C TRP A 111 5.06 -13.42 -0.82
N ASN A 112 6.08 -13.60 0.03
CA ASN A 112 6.45 -14.92 0.56
C ASN A 112 5.93 -15.21 1.98
N GLY A 113 5.14 -14.29 2.56
CA GLY A 113 4.67 -14.35 3.95
C GLY A 113 5.45 -13.46 4.93
N ALA A 114 6.58 -12.89 4.52
CA ALA A 114 7.36 -11.95 5.33
C ALA A 114 8.06 -10.83 4.51
N HIS A 115 8.19 -11.00 3.20
CA HIS A 115 8.92 -10.09 2.33
C HIS A 115 8.21 -9.87 0.99
N TYR A 116 8.24 -8.63 0.53
CA TYR A 116 7.79 -8.22 -0.80
C TYR A 116 8.98 -8.02 -1.72
N GLU A 117 8.84 -8.44 -2.98
CA GLU A 117 9.84 -8.20 -4.03
C GLU A 117 9.16 -7.76 -5.34
N PRO A 118 9.73 -6.81 -6.09
CA PRO A 118 9.20 -6.45 -7.40
C PRO A 118 9.47 -7.56 -8.42
N GLN A 119 8.45 -7.89 -9.22
CA GLN A 119 8.61 -8.76 -10.37
C GLN A 119 8.82 -7.90 -11.61
N ARG A 120 9.98 -8.06 -12.26
CA ARG A 120 10.37 -7.36 -13.49
C ARG A 120 10.07 -8.20 -14.72
#